data_AF-A0AAU6RR90-F1
#
_entry.id   AF-A0AAU6RR90-F1
#
_cell.length_a   1.000
_cell.length_b   1.000
_cell.length_c   1.000
_cell.angle_alpha   90.00
_cell.angle_beta   90.00
_cell.angle_gamma   90.00
#
_symmetry.space_group_name_H-M   'P 1'
#
loop_
_entity.id
_entity.type
_entity.pdbx_description
1 polymer ?
#
loop_
_entity_poly.entity_id
_entity_poly.type
_entity_poly.pdbx_seq_one_letter_code
_entity_poly.pdbx_strand_id
1 'polypeptide(L)' 'MDSAIQEIKLIFPDERITTHILKAWTKGLVSREKIRLFLNKRYRRHQLGSIIYYE' A
#
# COMPACT_ATOMS: atom_id res chain seq x y z
N MET A 1 -8.99 0.05 6.74
CA MET A 1 -7.92 -0.14 5.74
C MET A 1 -8.16 0.68 4.50
N ASP A 2 -9.39 0.73 3.95
CA ASP A 2 -9.72 1.71 2.89
C ASP A 2 -9.35 3.13 3.26
N SER A 3 -9.80 3.60 4.43
CA SER A 3 -9.58 4.97 4.86
C SER A 3 -8.09 5.32 4.91
N ALA A 4 -7.26 4.47 5.53
CA ALA A 4 -5.81 4.70 5.62
C ALA A 4 -5.09 4.77 4.26
N ILE A 5 -5.55 4.01 3.25
CA ILE A 5 -4.95 4.03 1.92
C ILE A 5 -5.45 5.22 1.11
N GLN A 6 -6.73 5.59 1.25
CA GLN A 6 -7.26 6.82 0.66
C GLN A 6 -6.59 8.06 1.26
N GLU A 7 -6.34 8.07 2.57
CA GLU A 7 -5.58 9.11 3.26
C GLU A 7 -4.14 9.19 2.74
N ILE A 8 -3.45 8.05 2.55
CA ILE A 8 -2.12 8.04 1.93
C ILE A 8 -2.18 8.60 0.50
N LYS A 9 -3.16 8.23 -0.33
CA LYS A 9 -3.31 8.77 -1.68
C LYS A 9 -3.63 10.27 -1.69
N LEU A 10 -4.35 10.77 -0.68
CA LEU A 10 -4.63 12.19 -0.53
C LEU A 10 -3.37 12.98 -0.17
N ILE A 11 -2.51 12.41 0.68
CA ILE A 11 -1.28 13.07 1.13
C ILE A 11 -0.16 12.93 0.09
N PHE A 12 -0.13 11.79 -0.62
CA PHE A 12 0.85 11.48 -1.65
C PHE A 12 0.16 10.92 -2.90
N PRO A 13 -0.46 11.79 -3.71
CA PRO A 13 -1.21 11.36 -4.90
C PRO A 13 -0.31 10.75 -5.99
N ASP A 14 0.96 11.14 -6.03
CA ASP A 14 1.95 10.68 -7.01
C ASP A 14 2.90 9.58 -6.46
N GLU A 15 2.85 9.28 -5.17
CA GLU A 15 3.73 8.25 -4.61
C GLU A 15 3.17 6.84 -4.80
N ARG A 16 4.07 5.97 -5.24
CA ARG A 16 3.82 4.54 -5.38
C ARG A 16 3.61 3.91 -4.01
N ILE A 17 2.45 3.29 -3.80
CA ILE A 17 2.13 2.66 -2.54
C ILE A 17 2.83 1.30 -2.44
N THR A 18 3.67 1.14 -1.44
CA THR A 18 4.29 -0.15 -1.12
C THR A 18 3.75 -0.69 0.20
N THR A 19 3.82 -2.02 0.36
CA THR A 19 3.45 -2.67 1.62
C THR A 19 4.27 -2.16 2.81
N HIS A 20 5.49 -1.65 2.57
CA HIS A 20 6.34 -1.06 3.60
C HIS A 20 5.79 0.28 4.09
N ILE A 21 5.42 1.18 3.17
CA ILE A 21 4.81 2.47 3.49
C ILE A 21 3.53 2.27 4.30
N LEU A 22 2.67 1.35 3.85
CA LEU A 22 1.42 1.07 4.57
C LEU A 22 1.64 0.44 5.95
N LYS A 23 2.65 -0.41 6.09
CA LYS A 23 3.00 -0.98 7.39
C LYS A 23 3.49 0.10 8.36
N ALA A 24 4.31 1.04 7.86
CA ALA A 24 4.77 2.19 8.63
C ALA A 24 3.60 3.11 9.02
N TRP A 25 2.71 3.42 8.05
CA TRP A 25 1.54 4.29 8.26
C TRP A 25 0.55 3.71 9.27
N THR A 26 0.28 2.40 9.16
CA THR A 26 -0.57 1.69 10.13
C THR A 26 0.11 1.45 11.47
N LYS A 27 1.32 2.00 11.71
CA LYS A 27 2.12 1.79 12.93
C LYS A 27 2.30 0.31 13.29
N GLY A 28 2.31 -0.57 12.29
CA GLY A 28 2.39 -2.02 12.49
C GLY A 28 1.11 -2.69 13.02
N LEU A 29 0.00 -1.96 13.18
CA LEU A 29 -1.29 -2.52 13.60
C LEU A 29 -1.88 -3.53 12.59
N VAL A 30 -1.40 -3.47 11.34
CA VAL A 30 -1.85 -4.37 10.28
C VAL A 30 -0.72 -5.27 9.80
N SER A 31 -1.00 -6.58 9.79
CA SER A 31 -0.09 -7.59 9.25
C SER A 31 0.21 -7.36 7.77
N ARG A 32 1.47 -7.61 7.38
CA ARG A 32 1.93 -7.44 5.99
C ARG A 32 1.10 -8.25 4.98
N GLU A 33 0.65 -9.45 5.34
CA GLU A 33 -0.22 -10.26 4.50
C GLU A 33 -1.58 -9.62 4.24
N LYS A 34 -2.18 -9.02 5.28
CA LYS A 34 -3.47 -8.32 5.20
C LYS A 34 -3.36 -7.10 4.27
N ILE A 35 -2.26 -6.34 4.38
CA ILE A 35 -1.95 -5.23 3.48
C ILE A 35 -1.78 -5.74 2.05
N ARG A 36 -1.04 -6.83 1.85
CA ARG A 36 -0.79 -7.41 0.52
C ARG A 36 -2.07 -7.92 -0.15
N LEU A 37 -2.94 -8.61 0.59
CA LEU A 37 -4.25 -9.06 0.12
C LEU A 37 -5.14 -7.89 -0.27
N PHE A 38 -5.18 -6.85 0.57
CA PHE A 38 -5.95 -5.65 0.30
C PHE A 38 -5.49 -4.96 -0.98
N LEU A 39 -4.18 -4.73 -1.11
CA LEU A 39 -3.57 -4.09 -2.27
C LEU A 39 -3.78 -4.93 -3.53
N ASN A 40 -3.54 -6.25 -3.48
CA ASN A 40 -3.80 -7.13 -4.62
C ASN A 40 -5.26 -7.13 -5.06
N LYS A 41 -6.22 -6.94 -4.15
CA LYS A 41 -7.66 -6.98 -4.45
C LYS A 41 -8.16 -5.69 -5.08
N ARG A 42 -7.64 -4.53 -4.65
CA ARG A 42 -8.17 -3.21 -5.05
C ARG A 42 -7.25 -2.38 -5.93
N TYR A 43 -5.96 -2.69 -5.97
CA TYR A 43 -4.96 -1.88 -6.66
C TYR A 43 -4.26 -2.71 -7.72
N ARG A 44 -3.77 -2.04 -8.75
CA ARG A 44 -3.03 -2.72 -9.82
C ARG A 44 -1.62 -3.01 -9.31
N ARG A 45 -1.18 -4.25 -9.44
CA ARG A 45 0.17 -4.66 -9.02
C ARG A 45 1.16 -4.30 -10.14
N HIS A 46 2.15 -3.49 -9.80
CA HIS A 46 3.24 -3.14 -10.69
C HIS A 46 4.58 -3.65 -10.13
N GLN A 47 5.43 -4.17 -11.01
CA GLN A 47 6.72 -4.74 -10.63
C GLN A 47 7.82 -3.94 -11.34
N LEU A 48 8.65 -3.24 -10.56
CA LEU A 48 9.81 -2.50 -11.07
C LEU A 48 11.07 -3.19 -10.55
N GLY A 49 11.68 -4.03 -11.40
CA GLY A 49 12.79 -4.89 -10.99
C GLY A 49 12.41 -5.79 -9.80
N SER A 50 13.17 -5.71 -8.70
CA SER A 50 12.92 -6.49 -7.47
C SER A 50 11.89 -5.85 -6.52
N ILE A 51 11.32 -4.69 -6.87
CA ILE A 51 10.39 -3.96 -6.00
C ILE A 51 8.97 -4.07 -6.55
N ILE A 52 8.02 -4.42 -5.67
CA ILE A 52 6.59 -4.48 -5.97
C ILE A 52 5.90 -3.27 -5.35
N TYR A 53 5.16 -2.55 -6.17
CA TYR A 53 4.33 -1.41 -5.76
C TYR A 53 2.93 -1.53 -6.36
N TYR A 54 2.03 -0.71 -5.84
CA TYR A 54 0.62 -0.72 -6.19
C TYR A 54 0.18 0.69 -6.60
N GLU A 55 -0.57 0.76 -7.69
CA GLU A 55 -1.15 2.00 -8.27
C GLU A 55 -2.68 1.97 -8.16
#